data_AF-A0A838W8Q0-F1
#
_entry.id   AF-A0A838W8Q0-F1
#
_cell.length_a   1.000
_cell.length_b   1.000
_cell.length_c   1.000
_cell.angle_alpha   90.00
_cell.angle_beta   90.00
_cell.angle_gamma   90.00
#
_symmetry.space_group_name_H-M   'P 1'
#
loop_
_entity.id
_entity.type
_entity.pdbx_description
1 polymer ?
#
loop_
_entity_poly.entity_id
_entity_poly.type
_entity_poly.pdbx_seq_one_letter_code
_entity_poly.pdbx_strand_id
1 'polypeptide(L)'
;MKTLPVRFRTLAVFSLLPLAAACGRDGTGPVTLTPEQVSGDYRICSLAFSPEGSAPPAVDIHAALETDASRLEILQNRQFGFVYKQPTLPTRTVTGSYITGTTDMRLDLPATQEARALLLPSRIFLDFNAQTRHLTVSQAQGVYTVRKADYEALTGRSEPNITDDIRGRLTGQLIPRDGTCG
;
A
#
# COMPACT_ATOMS: atom_id res chain seq x y z
N MET A 1 21.43 -16.04 74.18
CA MET A 1 22.53 -17.01 73.94
C MET A 1 22.10 -18.00 72.87
N LYS A 2 23.07 -18.44 72.05
CA LYS A 2 23.02 -19.42 70.94
C LYS A 2 22.54 -18.93 69.56
N THR A 3 23.50 -18.36 68.86
CA THR A 3 23.73 -18.46 67.40
C THR A 3 23.88 -19.91 66.92
N LEU A 4 23.36 -20.23 65.73
CA LEU A 4 23.89 -21.28 64.85
C LEU A 4 23.76 -20.85 63.36
N PRO A 5 24.84 -20.91 62.56
CA PRO A 5 24.83 -20.52 61.15
C PRO A 5 24.56 -21.73 60.23
N VAL A 6 23.66 -21.57 59.25
CA VAL A 6 23.45 -22.55 58.19
C VAL A 6 24.31 -22.18 56.99
N ARG A 7 25.38 -22.96 56.79
CA ARG A 7 26.24 -22.94 55.59
C ARG A 7 25.53 -23.67 54.46
N PHE A 8 25.07 -22.96 53.43
CA PHE A 8 24.70 -23.59 52.17
C PHE A 8 25.95 -23.76 51.30
N ARG A 9 26.29 -25.03 51.04
CA ARG A 9 27.37 -25.45 50.14
C ARG A 9 26.95 -25.21 48.69
N THR A 10 27.82 -24.49 47.98
CA THR A 10 27.85 -24.36 46.52
C THR A 10 28.09 -25.72 45.86
N LEU A 11 27.20 -26.13 44.97
CA LEU A 11 27.43 -27.18 43.97
C LEU A 11 27.46 -26.51 42.60
N ALA A 12 28.67 -26.25 42.10
CA ALA A 12 28.88 -25.82 40.73
C ALA A 12 28.80 -27.05 39.82
N VAL A 13 27.70 -27.17 39.08
CA VAL A 13 27.55 -28.14 37.99
C VAL A 13 28.03 -27.46 36.72
N PHE A 14 29.23 -27.82 36.27
CA PHE A 14 29.76 -27.42 34.96
C PHE A 14 29.14 -28.32 33.90
N SER A 15 28.03 -27.88 33.33
CA SER A 15 27.39 -28.53 32.18
C SER A 15 28.21 -28.21 30.92
N LEU A 16 28.92 -29.20 30.40
CA LEU A 16 29.49 -29.20 29.05
C LEU A 16 28.33 -29.12 28.04
N LEU A 17 28.07 -27.91 27.53
CA LEU A 17 27.17 -27.71 26.40
C LEU A 17 27.86 -28.19 25.12
N PRO A 18 27.28 -29.16 24.38
CA PRO A 18 27.72 -29.44 23.03
C PRO A 18 27.41 -28.19 22.18
N LEU A 19 28.46 -27.57 21.65
CA LEU A 19 28.38 -26.62 20.55
C LEU A 19 27.86 -27.38 19.33
N ALA A 20 26.54 -27.51 19.24
CA ALA A 20 25.89 -27.86 17.99
C ALA A 20 26.21 -26.72 17.02
N ALA A 21 27.17 -26.97 16.13
CA ALA A 21 27.39 -26.17 14.94
C ALA A 21 26.11 -26.21 14.12
N ALA A 22 25.21 -25.26 14.37
CA ALA A 22 24.09 -24.96 13.51
C ALA A 22 24.64 -24.34 12.23
N CYS A 23 25.19 -25.17 11.35
CA CYS A 23 25.27 -24.88 9.92
C CYS A 23 23.86 -24.99 9.34
N GLY A 24 22.94 -24.16 9.85
CA GLY A 24 21.67 -23.88 9.22
C GLY A 24 21.99 -23.04 8.00
N ARG A 25 21.81 -23.63 6.84
CA ARG A 25 22.00 -23.03 5.54
C ARG A 25 21.07 -21.81 5.44
N ASP A 26 21.58 -20.63 5.80
CA ASP A 26 20.93 -19.35 5.58
C ASP A 26 20.77 -19.17 4.08
N GLY A 27 19.66 -19.68 3.55
CA GLY A 27 19.25 -19.42 2.19
C GLY A 27 18.95 -17.93 2.07
N THR A 28 19.94 -17.15 1.64
CA THR A 28 19.81 -15.73 1.27
C THR A 28 19.00 -15.55 -0.02
N GLY A 29 17.99 -16.41 -0.24
CA GLY A 29 17.05 -16.25 -1.34
C GLY A 29 16.21 -14.98 -1.12
N PRO A 30 15.70 -14.36 -2.20
CA PRO A 30 14.81 -13.23 -2.06
C PRO A 30 13.59 -13.64 -1.22
N VAL A 31 13.38 -12.94 -0.10
CA VAL A 31 12.24 -13.19 0.79
C VAL A 31 11.03 -12.44 0.24
N THR A 32 10.04 -13.18 -0.23
CA THR A 32 8.75 -12.61 -0.66
C THR A 32 8.02 -12.02 0.54
N LEU A 33 7.41 -10.84 0.37
CA LEU A 33 6.57 -10.22 1.39
C LEU A 33 5.38 -11.13 1.72
N THR A 34 5.14 -11.33 3.02
CA THR A 34 3.97 -12.07 3.49
C THR A 34 2.75 -11.15 3.64
N PRO A 35 1.51 -11.67 3.51
CA PRO A 35 0.29 -10.89 3.75
C PRO A 35 0.30 -10.17 5.11
N GLU A 36 0.86 -10.79 6.15
CA GLU A 36 0.93 -10.22 7.49
C GLU A 36 1.81 -8.97 7.52
N GLN A 37 2.95 -8.97 6.81
CA GLN A 37 3.86 -7.83 6.73
C GLN A 37 3.22 -6.61 6.07
N VAL A 38 2.36 -6.83 5.08
CA VAL A 38 1.74 -5.76 4.30
C VAL A 38 0.34 -5.38 4.79
N SER A 39 -0.33 -6.22 5.56
CA SER A 39 -1.69 -5.95 6.06
C SER A 39 -1.75 -4.74 6.99
N GLY A 40 -2.80 -3.94 6.87
CA GLY A 40 -3.01 -2.74 7.68
C GLY A 40 -3.86 -1.68 6.99
N ASP A 41 -4.10 -0.59 7.73
CA ASP A 41 -4.79 0.60 7.23
C ASP A 41 -3.76 1.65 6.79
N TYR A 42 -3.89 2.12 5.56
CA TYR A 42 -3.00 3.11 4.96
C TYR A 42 -3.78 4.37 4.60
N ARG A 43 -3.33 5.52 5.12
CA ARG A 43 -3.81 6.82 4.67
C ARG A 43 -3.16 7.16 3.33
N ILE A 44 -3.94 7.79 2.45
CA ILE A 44 -3.46 8.33 1.18
C ILE A 44 -2.86 9.71 1.45
N CYS A 45 -1.59 9.93 1.12
CA CYS A 45 -0.95 11.25 1.21
C CYS A 45 -0.98 12.00 -0.12
N SER A 46 -0.86 11.25 -1.21
CA SER A 46 -0.99 11.79 -2.57
C SER A 46 -1.53 10.70 -3.48
N LEU A 47 -2.32 11.12 -4.47
CA LEU A 47 -2.81 10.26 -5.54
C LEU A 47 -3.17 11.16 -6.72
N ALA A 48 -2.48 10.99 -7.84
CA ALA A 48 -2.68 11.85 -9.00
C ALA A 48 -2.58 11.07 -10.31
N PHE A 49 -3.43 11.45 -11.26
CA PHE A 49 -3.36 11.00 -12.64
C PHE A 49 -2.70 12.10 -13.48
N SER A 50 -1.63 11.75 -14.19
CA SER A 50 -0.88 12.66 -15.06
C SER A 50 -0.99 12.19 -16.52
N PRO A 51 -1.77 12.87 -17.38
CA PRO A 51 -1.82 12.59 -18.80
C PRO A 51 -0.44 12.66 -19.48
N GLU A 52 -0.21 11.85 -20.51
CA GLU A 52 0.94 11.99 -21.39
C GLU A 52 0.67 13.10 -22.41
N GLY A 53 1.56 14.11 -22.46
CA GLY A 53 1.41 15.28 -23.33
C GLY A 53 1.07 16.54 -22.56
N SER A 54 0.65 17.59 -23.28
CA SER A 54 0.37 18.92 -22.71
C SER A 54 -1.11 19.19 -22.43
N ALA A 55 -2.01 18.30 -22.86
CA ALA A 55 -3.45 18.40 -22.62
C ALA A 55 -4.06 16.99 -22.54
N PRO A 56 -4.95 16.71 -21.57
CA PRO A 56 -5.43 17.60 -20.51
C PRO A 56 -4.42 17.77 -19.34
N PRO A 57 -4.64 18.67 -18.36
CA PRO A 57 -3.75 18.82 -17.20
C PRO A 57 -3.75 17.59 -16.27
N ALA A 58 -2.76 17.51 -15.38
CA ALA A 58 -2.76 16.51 -14.31
C ALA A 58 -3.93 16.74 -13.33
N VAL A 59 -4.44 15.65 -12.78
CA VAL A 59 -5.55 15.62 -11.82
C VAL A 59 -5.04 15.10 -10.49
N ASP A 60 -5.16 15.93 -9.46
CA ASP A 60 -5.00 15.50 -8.07
C ASP A 60 -6.28 14.76 -7.63
N ILE A 61 -6.23 13.43 -7.69
CA ILE A 61 -7.35 12.57 -7.28
C ILE A 61 -7.56 12.71 -5.78
N HIS A 62 -6.47 12.82 -5.00
CA HIS A 62 -6.55 12.95 -3.55
C HIS A 62 -7.30 14.23 -3.13
N ALA A 63 -7.08 15.35 -3.82
CA ALA A 63 -7.81 16.60 -3.59
C ALA A 63 -9.32 16.52 -3.92
N ALA A 64 -9.73 15.57 -4.76
CA ALA A 64 -11.15 15.32 -5.07
C ALA A 64 -11.85 14.45 -4.01
N LEU A 65 -11.13 13.99 -2.98
CA LEU A 65 -11.61 13.13 -1.92
C LEU A 65 -11.61 13.84 -0.55
N GLU A 66 -12.46 13.39 0.36
CA GLU A 66 -12.34 13.71 1.78
C GLU A 66 -11.17 12.90 2.37
N THR A 67 -10.08 13.61 2.67
CA THR A 67 -8.77 13.02 3.03
C THR A 67 -8.84 12.13 4.27
N ASP A 68 -9.59 12.54 5.31
CA ASP A 68 -9.68 11.79 6.57
C ASP A 68 -10.56 10.54 6.47
N ALA A 69 -11.44 10.48 5.46
CA ALA A 69 -12.32 9.35 5.22
C ALA A 69 -11.74 8.33 4.23
N SER A 70 -10.71 8.72 3.46
CA SER A 70 -10.19 7.94 2.34
C SER A 70 -8.91 7.19 2.71
N ARG A 71 -8.88 5.88 2.46
CA ARG A 71 -7.79 4.98 2.87
C ARG A 71 -7.76 3.70 2.05
N LEU A 72 -6.60 3.04 2.07
CA LEU A 72 -6.44 1.68 1.58
C LEU A 72 -6.35 0.74 2.78
N GLU A 73 -7.25 -0.24 2.84
CA GLU A 73 -7.23 -1.32 3.84
C GLU A 73 -6.69 -2.59 3.18
N ILE A 74 -5.55 -3.11 3.62
CA ILE A 74 -4.96 -4.36 3.13
C ILE A 74 -5.23 -5.47 4.15
N LEU A 75 -5.95 -6.51 3.73
CA LEU A 75 -6.37 -7.62 4.58
C LEU A 75 -5.43 -8.82 4.42
N GLN A 76 -5.25 -9.62 5.47
CA GLN A 76 -4.36 -10.79 5.44
C GLN A 76 -4.83 -11.90 4.48
N ASN A 77 -6.11 -11.93 4.12
CA ASN A 77 -6.69 -12.91 3.19
C ASN A 77 -6.47 -12.55 1.70
N ARG A 78 -5.48 -11.72 1.39
CA ARG A 78 -5.15 -11.25 0.02
C ARG A 78 -6.24 -10.39 -0.65
N GLN A 79 -7.09 -9.75 0.14
CA GLN A 79 -8.06 -8.77 -0.32
C GLN A 79 -7.67 -7.37 0.14
N PHE A 80 -8.14 -6.35 -0.57
CA PHE A 80 -8.04 -4.97 -0.11
C PHE A 80 -9.37 -4.25 -0.29
N GLY A 81 -9.57 -3.20 0.51
CA GLY A 81 -10.64 -2.22 0.35
C GLY A 81 -10.03 -0.84 0.12
N PHE A 82 -10.28 -0.24 -1.04
CA PHE A 82 -10.02 1.19 -1.25
C PHE A 82 -11.27 1.96 -0.85
N VAL A 83 -11.28 2.45 0.38
CA VAL A 83 -12.39 3.22 0.97
C VAL A 83 -12.18 4.68 0.62
N TYR A 84 -13.19 5.34 0.08
CA TYR A 84 -13.11 6.74 -0.31
C TYR A 84 -14.44 7.45 -0.14
N LYS A 85 -14.38 8.77 -0.02
CA LYS A 85 -15.56 9.63 0.05
C LYS A 85 -15.30 10.88 -0.76
N GLN A 86 -16.22 11.23 -1.66
CA GLN A 86 -16.19 12.49 -2.39
C GLN A 86 -17.07 13.51 -1.66
N PRO A 87 -16.80 14.83 -1.77
CA PRO A 87 -17.67 15.84 -1.19
C PRO A 87 -19.12 15.61 -1.62
N THR A 88 -20.05 15.61 -0.67
CA THR A 88 -21.50 15.41 -0.87
C THR A 88 -21.98 13.98 -1.20
N LEU A 89 -21.08 13.03 -1.43
CA LEU A 89 -21.44 11.64 -1.71
C LEU A 89 -21.24 10.74 -0.48
N PRO A 90 -22.00 9.62 -0.36
CA PRO A 90 -21.74 8.64 0.68
C PRO A 90 -20.36 7.98 0.48
N THR A 91 -19.79 7.48 1.57
CA THR A 91 -18.59 6.65 1.52
C THR A 91 -18.81 5.44 0.62
N ARG A 92 -17.82 5.14 -0.21
CA ARG A 92 -17.79 3.99 -1.11
C ARG A 92 -16.52 3.18 -0.88
N THR A 93 -16.56 1.92 -1.29
CA THR A 93 -15.41 1.02 -1.21
C THR A 93 -15.26 0.28 -2.53
N VAL A 94 -14.06 0.34 -3.12
CA VAL A 94 -13.66 -0.56 -4.20
C VAL A 94 -12.90 -1.72 -3.58
N THR A 95 -13.45 -2.92 -3.70
CA THR A 95 -12.81 -4.14 -3.19
C THR A 95 -12.12 -4.88 -4.32
N GLY A 96 -10.91 -5.37 -4.06
CA GLY A 96 -10.14 -6.17 -5.01
C GLY A 96 -9.24 -7.19 -4.33
N SER A 97 -8.32 -7.77 -5.10
CA SER A 97 -7.31 -8.71 -4.61
C SER A 97 -5.91 -8.15 -4.76
N TYR A 98 -4.95 -8.65 -3.99
CA TYR A 98 -3.55 -8.29 -4.19
C TYR A 98 -2.62 -9.52 -4.19
N ILE A 99 -1.48 -9.35 -4.84
CA ILE A 99 -0.34 -10.27 -4.76
C ILE A 99 0.89 -9.53 -4.25
N THR A 100 1.78 -10.26 -3.59
CA THR A 100 3.03 -9.72 -3.02
C THR A 100 4.24 -10.23 -3.80
N GLY A 101 5.17 -9.33 -4.09
CA GLY A 101 6.52 -9.61 -4.56
C GLY A 101 7.54 -9.58 -3.42
N THR A 102 8.82 -9.38 -3.75
CA THR A 102 9.90 -9.26 -2.75
C THR A 102 9.94 -7.89 -2.08
N THR A 103 9.65 -6.82 -2.84
CA THR A 103 9.64 -5.43 -2.35
C THR A 103 8.44 -4.65 -2.88
N ASP A 104 7.51 -5.34 -3.54
CA ASP A 104 6.38 -4.73 -4.22
C ASP A 104 5.09 -5.50 -3.93
N MET A 105 3.97 -4.89 -4.28
CA MET A 105 2.68 -5.54 -4.37
C MET A 105 1.95 -5.04 -5.60
N ARG A 106 1.07 -5.90 -6.12
CA ARG A 106 0.15 -5.53 -7.20
C ARG A 106 -1.27 -5.65 -6.69
N LEU A 107 -2.01 -4.55 -6.74
CA LEU A 107 -3.45 -4.50 -6.50
C LEU A 107 -4.17 -4.75 -7.83
N ASP A 108 -5.11 -5.69 -7.82
CA ASP A 108 -6.00 -6.00 -8.93
C ASP A 108 -7.40 -5.46 -8.62
N LEU A 109 -7.79 -4.40 -9.34
CA LEU A 109 -9.07 -3.74 -9.20
C LEU A 109 -10.09 -4.38 -10.16
N PRO A 110 -11.34 -4.56 -9.74
CA PRO A 110 -12.39 -4.98 -10.65
C PRO A 110 -12.72 -3.85 -11.65
N ALA A 111 -13.17 -4.20 -12.85
CA ALA A 111 -13.53 -3.25 -13.90
C ALA A 111 -14.89 -2.57 -13.65
N THR A 112 -15.11 -2.05 -12.45
CA THR A 112 -16.36 -1.40 -12.04
C THR A 112 -16.40 0.08 -12.40
N GLN A 113 -17.59 0.67 -12.37
CA GLN A 113 -17.75 2.10 -12.60
C GLN A 113 -17.11 2.92 -11.48
N GLU A 114 -17.14 2.43 -10.24
CA GLU A 114 -16.56 3.08 -9.07
C GLU A 114 -15.04 3.24 -9.19
N ALA A 115 -14.33 2.17 -9.61
CA ALA A 115 -12.89 2.23 -9.83
C ALA A 115 -12.53 3.19 -10.97
N ARG A 116 -13.29 3.15 -12.07
CA ARG A 116 -13.11 4.05 -13.22
C ARG A 116 -13.37 5.51 -12.88
N ALA A 117 -14.36 5.79 -12.03
CA ALA A 117 -14.71 7.15 -11.60
C ALA A 117 -13.57 7.85 -10.84
N LEU A 118 -12.64 7.08 -10.27
CA LEU A 118 -11.43 7.59 -9.61
C LEU A 118 -10.20 7.64 -10.53
N LEU A 119 -10.39 7.40 -11.84
CA LEU A 119 -9.31 7.32 -12.83
C LEU A 119 -8.25 6.27 -12.47
N LEU A 120 -8.61 5.22 -11.71
CA LEU A 120 -7.66 4.18 -11.33
C LEU A 120 -7.52 3.15 -12.46
N PRO A 121 -6.29 2.64 -12.72
CA PRO A 121 -6.11 1.51 -13.61
C PRO A 121 -6.64 0.22 -12.98
N SER A 122 -6.86 -0.80 -13.81
CA SER A 122 -7.24 -2.15 -13.33
C SER A 122 -6.15 -2.84 -12.51
N ARG A 123 -4.90 -2.39 -12.63
CA ARG A 123 -3.76 -2.90 -11.87
C ARG A 123 -2.93 -1.73 -11.36
N ILE A 124 -2.68 -1.70 -10.06
CA ILE A 124 -1.80 -0.73 -9.41
C ILE A 124 -0.60 -1.48 -8.86
N PHE A 125 0.61 -1.03 -9.18
CA PHE A 125 1.85 -1.58 -8.63
C PHE A 125 2.33 -0.64 -7.55
N LEU A 126 2.63 -1.17 -6.37
CA LEU A 126 3.09 -0.40 -5.22
C LEU A 126 4.44 -0.95 -4.76
N ASP A 127 5.44 -0.08 -4.63
CA ASP A 127 6.69 -0.40 -3.95
C ASP A 127 6.45 -0.30 -2.43
N PHE A 128 6.82 -1.33 -1.67
CA PHE A 128 6.65 -1.41 -0.23
C PHE A 128 8.00 -1.25 0.49
N ASN A 129 8.11 -0.21 1.32
CA ASN A 129 9.25 -0.03 2.20
C ASN A 129 8.99 -0.76 3.52
N ALA A 130 9.71 -1.85 3.79
CA ALA A 130 9.48 -2.66 5.00
C ALA A 130 9.84 -1.93 6.32
N GLN A 131 10.76 -0.96 6.29
CA GLN A 131 11.15 -0.21 7.49
C GLN A 131 10.10 0.81 7.91
N THR A 132 9.59 1.59 6.96
CA THR A 132 8.59 2.64 7.23
C THR A 132 7.16 2.18 7.02
N ARG A 133 6.98 1.02 6.38
CA ARG A 133 5.71 0.51 5.87
C ARG A 133 5.04 1.45 4.88
N HIS A 134 5.79 2.30 4.18
CA HIS A 134 5.22 3.16 3.15
C HIS A 134 4.94 2.37 1.86
N LEU A 135 3.87 2.74 1.18
CA LEU A 135 3.50 2.26 -0.14
C LEU A 135 3.62 3.41 -1.12
N THR A 136 4.36 3.21 -2.21
CA THR A 136 4.49 4.23 -3.27
C THR A 136 4.02 3.63 -4.58
N VAL A 137 3.19 4.35 -5.35
CA VAL A 137 2.80 3.92 -6.69
C VAL A 137 4.06 3.80 -7.55
N SER A 138 4.35 2.57 -7.97
CA SER A 138 5.57 2.24 -8.68
C SER A 138 5.57 2.85 -10.08
N GLN A 139 6.70 3.44 -10.47
CA GLN A 139 6.89 3.95 -11.83
C GLN A 139 6.86 2.84 -12.89
N ALA A 140 7.04 1.58 -12.47
CA ALA A 140 6.91 0.40 -13.31
C ALA A 140 5.48 0.14 -13.79
N GLN A 141 4.46 0.76 -13.18
CA GLN A 141 3.05 0.64 -13.53
C GLN A 141 2.73 1.04 -14.99
N GLY A 142 3.66 1.73 -15.66
CA GLY A 142 3.52 2.08 -17.06
C GLY A 142 2.39 3.07 -17.31
N VAL A 143 2.00 3.19 -18.58
CA VAL A 143 0.93 4.09 -19.04
C VAL A 143 -0.36 3.31 -19.12
N TYR A 144 -1.47 3.91 -18.73
CA TYR A 144 -2.81 3.39 -18.94
C TYR A 144 -3.73 4.44 -19.54
N THR A 145 -4.89 3.99 -20.01
CA THR A 145 -5.89 4.85 -20.64
C THR A 145 -7.07 5.05 -19.69
N VAL A 146 -7.54 6.28 -19.59
CA VAL A 146 -8.81 6.64 -18.96
C VAL A 146 -9.74 7.24 -20.00
N ARG A 147 -11.05 7.05 -19.84
CA ARG A 147 -12.01 7.67 -20.76
C ARG A 147 -12.14 9.15 -20.45
N LYS A 148 -12.28 9.96 -21.49
CA LYS A 148 -12.62 11.39 -21.41
C LYS A 148 -13.78 11.64 -20.45
N ALA A 149 -14.87 10.91 -20.59
CA ALA A 149 -16.05 11.09 -19.74
C ALA A 149 -15.76 10.87 -18.24
N ASP A 150 -14.90 9.91 -17.90
CA ASP A 150 -14.52 9.67 -16.50
C ASP A 150 -13.62 10.80 -15.97
N TYR A 151 -12.71 11.30 -16.81
CA TYR A 151 -11.85 12.45 -16.51
C TYR A 151 -12.65 13.74 -16.29
N GLU A 152 -13.56 14.05 -17.20
CA GLU A 152 -14.43 15.24 -17.11
C GLU A 152 -15.35 15.15 -15.90
N ALA A 153 -15.88 13.96 -15.59
CA ALA A 153 -16.71 13.73 -14.40
C ALA A 153 -15.95 13.95 -13.09
N LEU A 154 -14.68 13.50 -12.98
CA LEU A 154 -13.89 13.70 -11.77
C LEU A 154 -13.44 15.16 -11.61
N THR A 155 -13.10 15.83 -12.71
CA THR A 155 -12.54 17.20 -12.68
C THR A 155 -13.60 18.30 -12.74
N GLY A 156 -14.82 17.99 -13.18
CA GLY A 156 -15.86 18.97 -13.48
C GLY A 156 -15.51 19.88 -14.67
N ARG A 157 -14.50 19.51 -15.48
CA ARG A 157 -14.04 20.29 -16.64
C ARG A 157 -14.38 19.55 -17.91
N SER A 158 -14.93 20.27 -18.90
CA SER A 158 -15.04 19.75 -20.25
C SER A 158 -13.91 20.30 -21.11
N GLU A 159 -13.23 19.42 -21.83
CA GLU A 159 -12.07 19.76 -22.66
C GLU A 159 -12.43 19.46 -24.13
N PRO A 160 -12.62 20.48 -24.99
CA PRO A 160 -13.16 20.27 -26.34
C PRO A 160 -12.19 19.53 -27.28
N ASN A 161 -10.88 19.54 -26.98
CA ASN A 161 -9.82 19.05 -27.88
C ASN A 161 -9.11 17.78 -27.39
N ILE A 162 -9.67 17.07 -26.39
CA ILE A 162 -9.14 15.78 -25.95
C ILE A 162 -9.85 14.63 -26.66
N THR A 163 -9.07 13.61 -27.02
CA THR A 163 -9.55 12.33 -27.53
C THR A 163 -10.44 11.62 -26.51
N ASP A 164 -11.27 10.68 -26.97
CA ASP A 164 -12.14 9.87 -26.09
C ASP A 164 -11.36 9.09 -25.04
N ASP A 165 -10.10 8.80 -25.33
CA ASP A 165 -9.17 8.07 -24.49
C ASP A 165 -7.97 8.96 -24.15
N ILE A 166 -7.70 9.15 -22.86
CA ILE A 166 -6.57 9.92 -22.34
C ILE A 166 -5.55 8.93 -21.78
N ARG A 167 -4.36 8.91 -22.37
CA ARG A 167 -3.25 8.10 -21.88
C ARG A 167 -2.52 8.87 -20.77
N GLY A 168 -2.12 8.18 -19.70
CA GLY A 168 -1.42 8.81 -18.59
C GLY A 168 -0.86 7.82 -17.58
N ARG A 169 -0.36 8.37 -16.47
CA ARG A 169 0.30 7.63 -15.39
C ARG A 169 -0.33 7.96 -14.06
N LEU A 170 -0.35 6.98 -13.17
CA LEU A 170 -0.77 7.16 -11.80
C LEU A 170 0.48 7.40 -10.96
N THR A 171 0.40 8.33 -10.03
CA THR A 171 1.40 8.55 -8.99
C THR A 171 0.69 8.64 -7.66
N GLY A 172 1.39 8.31 -6.57
CA GLY A 172 0.80 8.41 -5.26
C GLY A 172 1.68 7.82 -4.18
N GLN A 173 1.37 8.20 -2.95
CA GLN A 173 2.02 7.74 -1.74
C GLN A 173 0.96 7.44 -0.69
N LEU A 174 1.10 6.29 -0.04
CA LEU A 174 0.29 5.88 1.10
C LEU A 174 1.21 5.50 2.25
N ILE A 175 0.78 5.81 3.46
CA ILE A 175 1.53 5.56 4.69
C ILE A 175 0.61 4.92 5.73
N PRO A 176 1.15 4.23 6.75
CA PRO A 176 0.35 3.76 7.87
C PRO A 176 -0.55 4.86 8.43
N ARG A 177 -1.77 4.50 8.85
CA ARG A 177 -2.79 5.44 9.32
C ARG A 177 -2.30 6.39 10.43
N ASP A 178 -1.40 5.92 11.28
CA ASP A 178 -0.77 6.63 12.39
C ASP A 178 0.47 7.45 11.99
N GLY A 179 0.93 7.36 10.75
CA GLY A 179 2.04 8.14 10.23
C GLY A 179 1.70 9.63 10.08
N THR A 180 2.57 10.41 9.43
CA THR A 180 2.29 11.81 9.03
C THR A 180 2.65 12.00 7.57
N CYS A 181 1.75 12.63 6.79
CA CYS A 181 2.09 13.01 5.42
C CYS A 181 3.09 14.16 5.47
N GLY A 182 4.23 13.97 4.81
CA GLY A 182 5.31 14.95 4.76
C GLY A 182 5.09 16.06 3.75
#